data_AF-A0A7X4K561-F1
#
_entry.id   AF-A0A7X4K561-F1
#
_cell.length_a   1.000
_cell.length_b   1.000
_cell.length_c   1.000
_cell.angle_alpha   90.00
_cell.angle_beta   90.00
_cell.angle_gamma   90.00
#
_symmetry.space_group_name_H-M   'P 1'
#
loop_
_entity.id
_entity.type
_entity.pdbx_description
1 polymer ?
#
loop_
_entity_poly.entity_id
_entity_poly.type
_entity_poly.pdbx_seq_one_letter_code
_entity_poly.pdbx_strand_id
1 'polypeptide(L)'
;MRQNGEPSVEEILQSIKQVIARDARVDAAPAARPRHDPFAAAPEESGEDDVLELSETAQIPATPSETAEDEPALVHAQARNSMRESLAALAMLSEPGAQPQIVRSGETSLEGLTRELLRPALAEWLDRNLPPMVERLVAAEIARIVGKKT
;
A
#
# COMPACT_ATOMS: atom_id res chain seq x y z
N MET A 1 -29.46 -42.47 -1.16
CA MET A 1 -29.33 -41.14 -0.51
C MET A 1 -27.89 -40.66 -0.71
N ARG A 2 -27.72 -39.36 -0.89
CA ARG A 2 -26.72 -38.66 -1.70
C ARG A 2 -25.28 -38.74 -1.14
N GLN A 3 -24.32 -39.07 -2.01
CA GLN A 3 -22.91 -38.68 -1.87
C GLN A 3 -22.68 -37.52 -2.85
N ASN A 4 -23.08 -36.31 -2.45
CA ASN A 4 -22.91 -35.06 -3.23
C ASN A 4 -22.27 -34.02 -2.30
N GLY A 5 -20.96 -34.06 -2.10
CA GLY A 5 -20.34 -33.22 -1.07
C GLY A 5 -19.00 -32.59 -1.39
N GLU A 6 -18.10 -33.29 -2.09
CA GLU A 6 -16.76 -32.75 -2.33
C GLU A 6 -16.59 -32.46 -3.82
N PRO A 7 -16.42 -31.18 -4.22
CA PRO A 7 -16.13 -30.85 -5.60
C PRO A 7 -14.82 -31.53 -6.02
N SER A 8 -14.80 -32.13 -7.21
CA SER A 8 -13.56 -32.75 -7.71
C SER A 8 -12.48 -31.70 -7.89
N VAL A 9 -11.22 -32.10 -7.77
CA VAL A 9 -10.07 -31.21 -8.02
C VAL A 9 -10.17 -30.59 -9.42
N GLU A 10 -10.65 -31.32 -10.42
CA GLU A 10 -10.88 -30.75 -11.76
C GLU A 10 -11.95 -29.66 -11.78
N GLU A 11 -13.00 -29.77 -10.97
CA GLU A 11 -14.08 -28.77 -10.89
C GLU A 11 -13.56 -27.48 -10.24
N ILE A 12 -12.74 -27.61 -9.20
CA ILE A 12 -12.06 -26.48 -8.55
C ILE A 12 -11.15 -25.77 -9.56
N LEU A 13 -10.35 -26.52 -10.32
CA LEU A 13 -9.45 -25.96 -11.34
C LEU A 13 -10.21 -25.31 -12.50
N GLN A 14 -11.34 -25.88 -12.92
CA GLN A 14 -12.19 -25.30 -13.95
C GLN A 14 -12.85 -23.99 -13.49
N SER A 15 -13.31 -23.93 -12.23
CA SER A 15 -13.89 -22.72 -11.64
C SER A 15 -12.86 -21.58 -11.58
N ILE A 16 -11.64 -21.86 -11.09
CA ILE A 16 -10.54 -20.87 -11.05
C ILE A 16 -10.20 -20.38 -12.47
N LYS A 17 -10.09 -21.29 -13.45
CA LYS A 17 -9.82 -20.91 -14.84
C LYS A 17 -10.93 -20.02 -15.42
N GLN A 18 -12.18 -20.27 -15.09
CA GLN A 18 -13.32 -19.49 -15.59
C GLN A 18 -13.37 -18.09 -14.98
N VAL A 19 -13.03 -17.94 -13.69
CA VAL A 19 -12.93 -16.64 -13.01
C VAL A 19 -11.80 -15.81 -13.63
N ILE A 20 -10.60 -16.37 -13.79
CA ILE A 20 -9.44 -15.67 -14.39
C ILE A 20 -9.74 -15.23 -15.84
N ALA A 21 -10.37 -16.10 -16.63
CA ALA A 21 -10.74 -15.77 -18.01
C ALA A 21 -11.83 -14.69 -18.09
N ARG A 22 -12.68 -14.56 -17.07
CA ARG A 22 -13.70 -13.51 -16.98
C ARG A 22 -13.07 -12.17 -16.60
N ASP A 23 -12.13 -12.17 -15.65
CA ASP A 23 -11.39 -10.96 -15.23
C ASP A 23 -10.52 -10.40 -16.35
N ALA A 24 -9.76 -11.26 -17.05
CA ALA A 24 -8.92 -10.84 -18.17
C ALA A 24 -9.72 -10.20 -19.33
N ARG A 25 -11.03 -10.51 -19.46
CA ARG A 25 -11.91 -9.86 -20.45
C ARG A 25 -12.39 -8.48 -20.00
N VAL A 26 -12.50 -8.25 -18.69
CA VAL A 26 -12.85 -6.95 -18.11
C VAL A 26 -11.66 -6.00 -18.22
N ASP A 27 -10.43 -6.50 -17.99
CA ASP A 27 -9.20 -5.71 -18.14
C ASP A 27 -8.80 -5.42 -19.59
N ALA A 28 -9.25 -6.23 -20.55
CA ALA A 28 -8.87 -6.12 -21.97
C ALA A 28 -9.71 -5.11 -22.78
N ALA A 29 -10.51 -4.25 -22.15
CA ALA A 29 -11.15 -3.13 -22.86
C ALA A 29 -10.05 -2.14 -23.33
N PRO A 30 -9.89 -1.90 -24.65
CA PRO A 30 -8.78 -1.10 -25.14
C PRO A 30 -9.01 0.38 -24.82
N ALA A 31 -8.27 0.90 -23.85
CA ALA A 31 -8.08 2.33 -23.64
C ALA A 31 -7.43 2.93 -24.90
N ALA A 32 -8.21 3.68 -25.69
CA ALA A 32 -7.73 4.45 -26.82
C ALA A 32 -6.75 5.53 -26.32
N ARG A 33 -5.45 5.31 -26.52
CA ARG A 33 -4.40 6.30 -26.19
C ARG A 33 -4.34 7.38 -27.26
N PRO A 34 -4.45 8.68 -26.94
CA PRO A 34 -4.02 9.73 -27.84
C PRO A 34 -2.48 9.74 -27.89
N ARG A 35 -1.92 9.89 -29.10
CA ARG A 35 -0.47 10.01 -29.30
C ARG A 35 -0.03 11.37 -28.77
N HIS A 36 0.87 11.38 -27.78
CA HIS A 36 1.44 12.60 -27.19
C HIS A 36 2.76 12.95 -27.90
N ASP A 37 2.83 14.16 -28.46
CA ASP A 37 4.00 14.74 -29.11
C ASP A 37 4.94 15.32 -28.02
N PRO A 38 6.23 14.97 -27.97
CA PRO A 38 7.10 15.27 -26.82
C PRO A 38 7.63 16.71 -26.76
N PHE A 39 6.98 17.69 -27.40
CA PHE A 39 7.50 19.06 -27.49
C PHE A 39 6.47 20.18 -27.27
N ALA A 40 5.40 19.93 -26.51
CA ALA A 40 4.49 20.99 -26.08
C ALA A 40 4.58 21.17 -24.56
N ALA A 41 4.90 22.40 -24.15
CA ALA A 41 5.08 22.82 -22.77
C ALA A 41 3.87 22.49 -21.87
N ALA A 42 4.16 22.07 -20.63
CA ALA A 42 3.16 21.89 -19.58
C ALA A 42 2.41 23.20 -19.29
N PRO A 43 1.12 23.08 -18.99
CA PRO A 43 0.71 23.33 -17.62
C PRO A 43 -0.01 22.12 -17.03
N GLU A 44 0.26 21.90 -15.75
CA GLU A 44 -0.33 20.87 -14.92
C GLU A 44 -1.83 21.08 -14.81
N GLU A 45 -2.64 20.05 -15.08
CA GLU A 45 -3.93 19.80 -14.43
C GLU A 45 -4.27 18.29 -14.55
N SER A 46 -4.65 17.71 -13.40
CA SER A 46 -5.40 16.46 -13.22
C SER A 46 -4.72 15.13 -13.55
N GLY A 47 -3.76 14.77 -12.72
CA GLY A 47 -3.47 13.37 -12.36
C GLY A 47 -4.07 12.96 -11.00
N GLU A 48 -5.01 13.75 -10.47
CA GLU A 48 -5.55 13.59 -9.11
C GLU A 48 -6.75 12.64 -9.02
N ASP A 49 -7.28 12.16 -10.16
CA ASP A 49 -8.47 11.31 -10.17
C ASP A 49 -8.22 9.84 -9.76
N ASP A 50 -6.97 9.45 -9.47
CA ASP A 50 -6.62 8.07 -9.06
C ASP A 50 -6.19 7.97 -7.58
N VAL A 51 -6.44 9.01 -6.77
CA VAL A 51 -6.27 8.96 -5.32
C VAL A 51 -7.62 8.72 -4.66
N LEU A 52 -7.91 7.46 -4.35
CA LEU A 52 -9.11 7.07 -3.59
C LEU A 52 -8.95 7.45 -2.12
N GLU A 53 -9.44 8.63 -1.74
CA GLU A 53 -9.50 9.07 -0.35
C GLU A 53 -10.61 8.29 0.41
N LEU A 54 -10.22 7.25 1.14
CA LEU A 54 -11.09 6.54 2.08
C LEU A 54 -11.37 7.44 3.30
N SER A 55 -12.37 8.31 3.19
CA SER A 55 -13.00 8.89 4.38
C SER A 55 -13.57 7.75 5.25
N GLU A 56 -13.42 7.88 6.58
CA GLU A 56 -13.71 6.84 7.60
C GLU A 56 -15.14 6.27 7.57
N THR A 57 -16.03 6.84 6.75
CA THR A 57 -17.37 6.29 6.50
C THR A 57 -17.66 6.35 5.01
N ALA A 58 -17.28 5.30 4.29
CA ALA A 58 -17.76 5.06 2.94
C ALA A 58 -19.30 4.98 2.97
N GLN A 59 -19.96 6.06 2.54
CA GLN A 59 -21.42 6.09 2.37
C GLN A 59 -21.76 5.29 1.11
N ILE A 60 -22.06 4.01 1.31
CA ILE A 60 -22.71 3.17 0.31
C ILE A 60 -24.02 3.88 -0.05
N PRO A 61 -24.29 4.21 -1.32
CA PRO A 61 -25.56 4.80 -1.71
C PRO A 61 -26.66 3.82 -1.30
N ALA A 62 -27.46 4.23 -0.31
CA ALA A 62 -28.62 3.48 0.13
C ALA A 62 -29.63 3.49 -1.02
N THR A 63 -29.52 2.52 -1.93
CA THR A 63 -30.68 2.06 -2.67
C THR A 63 -31.73 1.72 -1.63
N PRO A 64 -32.97 2.24 -1.71
CA PRO A 64 -34.02 1.85 -0.78
C PRO A 64 -34.19 0.35 -0.94
N SER A 65 -33.60 -0.40 0.00
CA SER A 65 -33.68 -1.84 0.06
C SER A 65 -35.08 -2.14 0.54
N GLU A 66 -36.04 -2.17 -0.37
CA GLU A 66 -37.31 -2.84 -0.10
C GLU A 66 -36.94 -4.29 0.24
N THR A 67 -37.23 -4.69 1.48
CA THR A 67 -36.90 -5.97 2.13
C THR A 67 -35.42 -6.22 2.47
N ALA A 68 -34.90 -5.48 3.47
CA ALA A 68 -33.87 -5.99 4.39
C ALA A 68 -34.49 -6.43 5.74
N GLU A 69 -35.74 -6.89 5.70
CA GLU A 69 -36.36 -7.56 6.83
C GLU A 69 -36.22 -9.06 6.61
N ASP A 70 -35.43 -9.71 7.47
CA ASP A 70 -35.35 -11.16 7.67
C ASP A 70 -34.39 -12.00 6.79
N GLU A 71 -33.17 -11.50 6.49
CA GLU A 71 -32.07 -12.46 6.31
C GLU A 71 -31.69 -13.07 7.67
N PRO A 72 -31.73 -14.40 7.83
CA PRO A 72 -31.36 -15.02 9.10
C PRO A 72 -29.89 -14.74 9.36
N ALA A 73 -29.62 -14.04 10.47
CA ALA A 73 -28.26 -13.78 10.90
C ALA A 73 -27.47 -15.09 10.94
N LEU A 74 -26.41 -15.17 10.15
CA LEU A 74 -25.55 -16.34 10.01
C LEU A 74 -24.90 -16.78 11.34
N VAL A 75 -24.95 -15.90 12.36
CA VAL A 75 -24.38 -16.11 13.68
C VAL A 75 -25.38 -15.73 14.75
N HIS A 76 -25.48 -16.56 15.79
CA HIS A 76 -26.35 -16.29 16.95
C HIS A 76 -25.97 -14.98 17.64
N ALA A 77 -26.99 -14.27 18.16
CA ALA A 77 -26.81 -12.97 18.83
C ALA A 77 -25.81 -13.03 20.00
N GLN A 78 -25.82 -14.12 20.76
CA GLN A 78 -24.89 -14.34 21.87
C GLN A 78 -23.43 -14.45 21.37
N ALA A 79 -23.17 -15.22 20.32
CA ALA A 79 -21.84 -15.36 19.74
C ALA A 79 -21.30 -14.02 19.22
N ARG A 80 -22.15 -13.19 18.60
CA ARG A 80 -21.76 -11.83 18.18
C ARG A 80 -21.35 -10.95 19.36
N ASN A 81 -22.08 -11.02 20.46
CA ASN A 81 -21.75 -10.22 21.66
C ASN A 81 -20.44 -10.69 22.29
N SER A 82 -20.22 -12.00 22.41
CA SER A 82 -18.96 -12.54 22.92
C SER A 82 -17.75 -12.19 22.03
N MET A 83 -17.92 -12.19 20.71
CA MET A 83 -16.87 -11.77 19.78
C MET A 83 -16.54 -10.28 19.93
N ARG A 84 -17.55 -9.41 20.05
CA ARG A 84 -17.36 -7.98 20.30
C ARG A 84 -16.64 -7.71 21.61
N GLU A 85 -17.01 -8.42 22.67
CA GLU A 85 -16.39 -8.26 23.99
C GLU A 85 -14.92 -8.76 24.00
N SER A 86 -14.65 -9.88 23.34
CA SER A 86 -13.28 -10.39 23.17
C SER A 86 -12.41 -9.41 22.37
N LEU A 87 -12.97 -8.83 21.30
CA LEU A 87 -12.28 -7.85 20.45
C LEU A 87 -12.06 -6.52 21.19
N ALA A 88 -13.02 -6.09 22.01
CA ALA A 88 -12.85 -4.94 22.89
C ALA A 88 -11.74 -5.15 23.93
N ALA A 89 -11.68 -6.33 24.56
CA ALA A 89 -10.61 -6.67 25.49
C ALA A 89 -9.23 -6.71 24.81
N LEU A 90 -9.15 -7.24 23.59
CA LEU A 90 -7.94 -7.23 22.77
C LEU A 90 -7.53 -5.80 22.37
N ALA A 91 -8.50 -4.93 22.03
CA ALA A 91 -8.23 -3.55 21.71
C ALA A 91 -7.68 -2.79 22.93
N MET A 92 -8.23 -3.00 24.12
CA MET A 92 -7.70 -2.40 25.37
C MET A 92 -6.29 -2.90 25.71
N LEU A 93 -5.94 -4.14 25.35
CA LEU A 93 -4.57 -4.66 25.54
C LEU A 93 -3.60 -4.16 24.47
N SER A 94 -4.11 -3.86 23.27
CA SER A 94 -3.31 -3.45 22.10
C SER A 94 -3.21 -1.93 21.94
N GLU A 95 -3.96 -1.16 22.73
CA GLU A 95 -3.81 0.29 22.80
C GLU A 95 -2.36 0.61 23.23
N PRO A 96 -1.58 1.30 22.38
CA PRO A 96 -0.29 1.83 22.80
C PRO A 96 -0.54 2.77 23.97
N GLY A 97 -0.03 2.44 25.16
CA GLY A 97 -0.25 3.21 26.39
C GLY A 97 0.31 4.65 26.37
N ALA A 98 0.82 5.12 25.23
CA ALA A 98 1.30 6.46 25.01
C ALA A 98 0.59 7.06 23.79
N GLN A 99 -0.08 8.19 24.00
CA GLN A 99 -0.48 9.07 22.89
C GLN A 99 0.77 9.39 22.06
N PRO A 100 0.70 9.39 20.71
CA PRO A 100 1.84 9.76 19.89
C PRO A 100 2.26 11.19 20.28
N GLN A 101 3.39 11.30 20.98
CA GLN A 101 4.01 12.59 21.21
C GLN A 101 4.48 13.09 19.85
N ILE A 102 3.68 13.98 19.25
CA ILE A 102 4.11 14.79 18.11
C ILE A 102 5.13 15.78 18.67
N VAL A 103 6.35 15.30 18.92
CA VAL A 103 7.50 16.18 19.13
C VAL A 103 7.81 16.85 17.81
N ARG A 104 8.15 18.14 17.88
CA ARG A 104 8.41 18.98 16.70
C ARG A 104 9.43 18.28 15.79
N SER A 105 8.99 18.05 14.56
CA SER A 105 9.76 17.49 13.43
C SER A 105 9.74 15.94 13.37
N GLY A 106 8.63 15.37 12.91
CA GLY A 106 8.63 14.12 12.13
C GLY A 106 8.92 12.80 12.85
N GLU A 107 9.52 12.80 14.03
CA GLU A 107 9.95 11.57 14.72
C GLU A 107 8.74 10.79 15.28
N THR A 108 8.10 10.01 14.42
CA THR A 108 7.25 8.91 14.87
C THR A 108 8.12 7.94 15.68
N SER A 109 7.55 7.30 16.70
CA SER A 109 8.28 6.32 17.54
C SER A 109 8.98 5.22 16.72
N LEU A 110 8.49 4.94 15.51
CA LEU A 110 9.07 3.97 14.59
C LEU A 110 10.26 4.53 13.81
N GLU A 111 10.20 5.79 13.38
CA GLU A 111 11.31 6.42 12.65
C GLU A 111 12.56 6.51 13.55
N GLY A 112 12.38 6.89 14.83
CA GLY A 112 13.48 6.94 15.80
C GLY A 112 14.17 5.59 15.94
N LEU A 113 13.39 4.52 16.15
CA LEU A 113 13.91 3.16 16.28
C LEU A 113 14.59 2.68 14.99
N THR A 114 13.99 2.95 13.84
CA THR A 114 14.55 2.59 12.53
C THR A 114 15.87 3.33 12.27
N ARG A 115 15.96 4.61 12.66
CA ARG A 115 17.18 5.42 12.55
C ARG A 115 18.28 4.91 13.46
N GLU A 116 17.97 4.50 14.68
CA GLU A 116 18.94 3.88 15.59
C GLU A 116 19.50 2.58 15.01
N LEU A 117 18.66 1.76 14.39
CA LEU A 117 19.08 0.51 13.74
C LEU A 117 19.85 0.72 12.44
N LEU A 118 19.49 1.72 11.62
CA LEU A 118 20.15 1.99 10.33
C LEU A 118 21.47 2.77 10.47
N ARG A 119 21.64 3.55 11.53
CA ARG A 119 22.85 4.36 11.76
C ARG A 119 24.16 3.56 11.67
N PRO A 120 24.35 2.40 12.34
CA PRO A 120 25.60 1.66 12.26
C PRO A 120 25.89 1.11 10.85
N ALA A 121 24.86 0.59 10.16
CA ALA A 121 25.02 0.06 8.80
C ALA A 121 25.40 1.15 7.80
N LEU A 122 24.78 2.33 7.91
CA LEU A 122 25.11 3.48 7.07
C LEU A 122 26.51 4.03 7.36
N ALA A 123 26.93 4.07 8.62
CA ALA A 123 28.28 4.50 8.99
C ALA A 123 29.35 3.59 8.38
N GLU A 124 29.20 2.27 8.55
CA GLU A 124 30.12 1.28 7.97
C GLU A 124 30.15 1.34 6.43
N TRP A 125 29.00 1.57 5.81
CA TRP A 125 28.92 1.75 4.37
C TRP A 125 29.64 3.02 3.91
N LEU A 126 29.45 4.14 4.62
CA LEU A 126 30.13 5.40 4.32
C LEU A 126 31.64 5.27 4.48
N ASP A 127 32.13 4.64 5.54
CA ASP A 127 33.57 4.44 5.75
C ASP A 127 34.22 3.66 4.59
N ARG A 128 33.50 2.70 4.00
CA ARG A 128 34.01 1.90 2.87
C ARG A 128 33.88 2.60 1.52
N ASN A 129 32.80 3.35 1.28
CA ASN A 129 32.44 3.83 -0.05
C ASN A 129 32.70 5.32 -0.27
N LEU A 130 32.78 6.11 0.80
CA LEU A 130 33.02 7.55 0.72
C LEU A 130 34.44 7.89 0.23
N PRO A 131 35.53 7.25 0.73
CA PRO A 131 36.89 7.57 0.27
C PRO A 131 37.09 7.47 -1.25
N PRO A 132 36.75 6.36 -1.94
CA PRO A 132 36.95 6.27 -3.38
C PRO A 132 36.06 7.23 -4.18
N MET A 133 34.88 7.58 -3.65
CA MET A 133 33.99 8.55 -4.29
C MET A 133 34.58 9.96 -4.27
N VAL A 134 35.13 10.36 -3.12
CA VAL A 134 35.78 11.67 -2.94
C VAL A 134 37.04 11.76 -3.80
N GLU A 135 37.88 10.73 -3.84
CA GLU A 135 39.08 10.72 -4.69
C GLU A 135 38.76 10.96 -6.16
N ARG A 136 37.72 10.30 -6.68
CA ARG A 136 37.27 10.51 -8.06
C ARG A 136 36.77 11.93 -8.30
N LEU A 137 36.01 12.50 -7.36
CA LEU A 137 35.52 13.88 -7.47
C LEU A 137 36.67 14.88 -7.42
N VAL A 138 37.63 14.69 -6.50
CA VAL A 138 38.81 15.54 -6.36
C VAL A 138 39.72 15.44 -7.58
N ALA A 139 39.94 14.24 -8.12
CA ALA A 139 40.72 14.05 -9.35
C ALA A 139 40.08 14.79 -10.54
N ALA A 140 38.75 14.70 -10.68
CA ALA A 140 38.01 15.45 -11.69
C ALA A 140 38.13 16.97 -11.49
N GLU A 141 38.07 17.44 -10.24
CA GLU A 141 38.18 18.84 -9.89
C GLU A 141 39.59 19.40 -10.16
N ILE A 142 40.64 18.66 -9.83
CA ILE A 142 42.03 19.02 -10.15
C ILE A 142 42.23 19.08 -11.67
N ALA A 143 41.76 18.07 -12.41
CA ALA A 143 41.85 18.06 -13.88
C ALA A 143 41.16 19.29 -14.49
N ARG A 144 40.00 19.68 -13.96
CA ARG A 144 39.26 20.88 -14.39
C ARG A 144 40.03 22.17 -14.12
N ILE A 145 40.65 22.32 -12.96
CA ILE A 145 41.43 23.52 -12.60
C ILE A 145 42.71 23.61 -13.43
N VAL A 146 43.41 22.49 -13.61
CA VAL A 146 44.66 22.44 -14.38
C VAL A 146 44.40 22.69 -15.87
N GLY A 147 43.35 22.11 -16.44
CA GLY A 147 42.96 22.33 -17.84
C GLY A 147 42.47 23.75 -18.15
N LYS A 148 42.07 24.53 -17.14
CA LYS A 148 41.66 25.95 -17.29
C LYS A 148 42.85 26.93 -17.19
N LYS A 149 44.04 26.49 -16.76
CA LYS A 149 45.22 27.35 -16.59
C LYS A 149 46.11 27.46 -17.85
N THR A 150 45.63 27.01 -19.00
CA THR A 150 46.27 27.23 -20.31
C THR A 150 45.26 27.89 -21.24
#